data_AF-A0AA50QBQ8-F1
#
_entry.id   AF-A0AA50QBQ8-F1
#
_cell.length_a   1.000
_cell.length_b   1.000
_cell.length_c   1.000
_cell.angle_alpha   90.00
_cell.angle_beta   90.00
_cell.angle_gamma   90.00
#
_symmetry.space_group_name_H-M   'P 1'
#
loop_
_entity.id
_entity.type
_entity.pdbx_description
1 polymer ?
#
loop_
_entity_poly.entity_id
_entity_poly.type
_entity_poly.pdbx_seq_one_letter_code
_entity_poly.pdbx_strand_id
1 'polypeptide(L)'
;MASYDITLKRTEPVADGTLALFFDKPGGFEFTAGQCVRLVLKDPPETDGEGNGRILSLASAPAESELMVATRLRDTAFKRVLGGLAPGAVLTLKGPYGNFVLPVEGDAPLVFITGGIGITPVRSMLLQLLEEGDNRAVTLFYANRRLGDAAFLHELQQACAGRSNYELVTILTQDPNWPGEQGHLDEAMLRRHVVELSEPLYYLDGPPGLVSAMRSVLAGAGVSDDRVRTEEFAGY
;
A
#
# COMPACT_ATOMS: atom_id res chain seq x y z
N MET A 1 10.09 21.25 8.09
CA MET A 1 9.27 20.16 7.52
C MET A 1 7.95 20.75 7.08
N ALA A 2 7.50 20.45 5.87
CA ALA A 2 6.36 21.13 5.30
C ALA A 2 5.05 20.68 5.96
N SER A 3 4.11 21.61 6.08
CA SER A 3 2.79 21.43 6.67
C SER A 3 1.79 22.16 5.79
N TYR A 4 0.71 21.47 5.42
CA TYR A 4 -0.29 21.97 4.49
C TYR A 4 -1.68 21.79 5.08
N ASP A 5 -2.56 22.74 4.82
CA ASP A 5 -3.98 22.52 4.97
C ASP A 5 -4.52 21.89 3.70
N ILE A 6 -5.23 20.78 3.85
CA ILE A 6 -5.83 20.04 2.75
C ILE A 6 -7.31 19.86 3.00
N THR A 7 -8.09 19.90 1.93
CA THR A 7 -9.55 19.76 1.98
C THR A 7 -9.94 18.38 1.50
N LEU A 8 -10.75 17.68 2.30
CA LEU A 8 -11.36 16.42 1.92
C LEU A 8 -12.36 16.68 0.80
N LYS A 9 -12.17 16.04 -0.34
CA LYS A 9 -13.07 16.18 -1.50
C LYS A 9 -14.15 15.11 -1.49
N ARG A 10 -13.77 13.87 -1.22
CA ARG A 10 -14.68 12.73 -1.16
C ARG A 10 -14.05 11.58 -0.40
N THR A 11 -14.89 10.61 -0.08
CA THR A 11 -14.50 9.32 0.49
C THR A 11 -15.15 8.20 -0.31
N GLU A 12 -14.45 7.09 -0.50
CA GLU A 12 -14.96 5.93 -1.24
C GLU A 12 -14.67 4.63 -0.47
N PRO A 13 -15.66 3.74 -0.28
CA PRO A 13 -15.38 2.38 0.16
C PRO A 13 -14.59 1.64 -0.94
N VAL A 14 -13.41 1.13 -0.60
CA VAL A 14 -12.53 0.42 -1.56
C VAL A 14 -12.40 -1.07 -1.28
N ALA A 15 -12.88 -1.51 -0.11
CA ALA A 15 -13.02 -2.90 0.32
C ALA A 15 -13.87 -2.93 1.61
N ASP A 16 -14.25 -4.11 2.06
CA ASP A 16 -14.97 -4.32 3.31
C ASP A 16 -14.22 -3.67 4.49
N GLY A 17 -14.90 -2.73 5.16
CA GLY A 17 -14.32 -1.97 6.27
C GLY A 17 -13.10 -1.11 5.89
N THR A 18 -12.94 -0.73 4.61
CA THR A 18 -11.82 0.07 4.13
C THR A 18 -12.31 1.31 3.39
N LEU A 19 -11.82 2.48 3.79
CA LEU A 19 -12.20 3.76 3.23
C LEU A 19 -10.98 4.44 2.59
N ALA A 20 -11.12 4.87 1.34
CA ALA A 20 -10.21 5.81 0.69
C ALA A 20 -10.72 7.24 0.90
N LEU A 21 -9.79 8.16 1.15
CA LEU A 21 -10.06 9.59 1.31
C LEU A 21 -9.23 10.35 0.29
N PHE A 22 -9.90 11.24 -0.45
CA PHE A 22 -9.31 12.02 -1.52
C PHE A 22 -9.25 13.49 -1.12
N PHE A 23 -8.08 14.09 -1.28
CA PHE A 23 -7.81 15.47 -0.91
C PHE A 23 -7.24 16.25 -2.09
N ASP A 24 -7.40 17.56 -2.06
CA ASP A 24 -6.65 18.43 -2.96
C ASP A 24 -5.14 18.26 -2.71
N LYS A 25 -4.35 18.17 -3.79
CA LYS A 25 -2.88 18.18 -3.70
C LYS A 25 -2.40 19.62 -3.50
N PRO A 26 -1.76 19.95 -2.36
CA PRO A 26 -1.34 21.32 -2.10
C PRO A 26 -0.24 21.75 -3.08
N GLY A 27 -0.26 23.02 -3.48
CA GLY A 27 0.76 23.58 -4.39
C GLY A 27 2.17 23.42 -3.83
N GLY A 28 3.09 22.90 -4.64
CA GLY A 28 4.48 22.65 -4.24
C GLY A 28 4.68 21.39 -3.38
N PHE A 29 3.63 20.59 -3.14
CA PHE A 29 3.78 19.31 -2.47
C PHE A 29 4.24 18.23 -3.46
N GLU A 30 5.50 17.83 -3.31
CA GLU A 30 6.12 16.73 -4.04
C GLU A 30 6.38 15.57 -3.08
N PHE A 31 6.21 14.34 -3.57
CA PHE A 31 6.50 13.10 -2.85
C PHE A 31 6.91 12.01 -3.84
N THR A 32 7.61 11.00 -3.34
CA THR A 32 7.97 9.80 -4.11
C THR A 32 6.96 8.69 -3.81
N ALA A 33 6.57 7.90 -4.82
CA ALA A 33 5.66 6.78 -4.60
C ALA A 33 6.16 5.84 -3.50
N GLY A 34 5.24 5.41 -2.65
CA GLY A 34 5.53 4.63 -1.45
C GLY A 34 5.79 5.43 -0.17
N GLN A 35 5.90 6.76 -0.26
CA GLN A 35 5.99 7.62 0.92
C GLN A 35 4.64 7.75 1.66
N CYS A 36 4.74 8.19 2.91
CA CYS A 36 3.60 8.42 3.78
C CYS A 36 3.51 9.86 4.27
N VAL A 37 2.36 10.21 4.85
CA VAL A 37 2.08 11.52 5.44
C VAL A 37 1.47 11.36 6.81
N ARG A 38 1.68 12.35 7.68
CA ARG A 38 0.93 12.45 8.93
C ARG A 38 -0.30 13.32 8.69
N LEU A 39 -1.47 12.71 8.70
CA LEU A 39 -2.76 13.40 8.66
C LEU A 39 -3.20 13.73 10.08
N VAL A 40 -3.57 14.98 10.31
CA VAL A 40 -3.95 15.51 11.62
C VAL A 40 -5.35 16.12 11.53
N LEU A 41 -6.26 15.61 12.37
CA LEU A 41 -7.60 16.15 12.54
C LEU A 41 -7.53 17.46 13.33
N LYS A 42 -8.20 18.51 12.83
CA LYS A 42 -8.31 19.80 13.52
C LYS A 42 -9.46 19.73 14.52
N ASP A 43 -9.16 20.00 15.79
CA ASP A 43 -10.12 20.06 16.90
C ASP A 43 -11.16 18.92 16.91
N PRO A 44 -10.74 17.63 16.84
CA PRO A 44 -11.68 16.53 16.76
C PRO A 44 -12.50 16.41 18.06
N PRO A 45 -13.76 15.94 17.98
CA PRO A 45 -14.62 15.77 19.15
C PRO A 45 -14.14 14.68 20.11
N GLU A 46 -13.25 13.79 19.64
CA GLU A 46 -12.61 12.75 20.44
C GLU A 46 -11.19 12.47 19.96
N THR A 47 -10.35 11.96 20.87
CA THR A 47 -8.99 11.46 20.59
C THR A 47 -8.72 10.21 21.42
N ASP A 48 -7.71 9.45 21.04
CA ASP A 48 -7.20 8.29 21.80
C ASP A 48 -5.74 8.52 22.22
N GLY A 49 -5.07 7.49 22.75
CA GLY A 49 -3.70 7.58 23.26
C GLY A 49 -2.64 7.95 22.21
N GLU A 50 -2.94 7.83 20.91
CA GLU A 50 -2.07 8.24 19.81
C GLU A 50 -2.36 9.68 19.33
N GLY A 51 -3.35 10.34 19.95
CA GLY A 51 -3.73 11.72 19.68
C GLY A 51 -4.54 11.88 18.39
N ASN A 52 -4.57 13.10 17.87
CA ASN A 52 -5.38 13.52 16.71
C ASN A 52 -4.69 13.32 15.36
N GLY A 53 -3.56 12.60 15.29
CA GLY A 53 -2.82 12.41 14.05
C GLY A 53 -2.41 10.98 13.80
N ARG A 54 -2.40 10.56 12.53
CA ARG A 54 -1.92 9.24 12.09
C ARG A 54 -1.01 9.36 10.88
N ILE A 55 0.00 8.51 10.84
CA ILE A 55 0.80 8.29 9.64
C ILE A 55 0.03 7.32 8.75
N LEU A 56 -0.16 7.69 7.49
CA LEU A 56 -0.83 6.90 6.47
C LEU A 56 -0.05 7.01 5.17
N SER A 57 0.17 5.88 4.49
CA SER A 57 0.81 5.87 3.17
C SER A 57 -0.07 6.59 2.15
N LEU A 58 0.60 7.29 1.24
CA LEU A 58 -0.06 7.84 0.07
C LEU A 58 -0.36 6.69 -0.88
N ALA A 59 -1.64 6.47 -1.13
CA ALA A 59 -2.14 5.47 -2.06
C ALA A 59 -2.15 6.01 -3.51
N SER A 60 -2.18 7.33 -3.68
CA SER A 60 -2.06 7.99 -4.98
C SER A 60 -0.62 7.97 -5.49
N ALA A 61 -0.43 7.83 -6.80
CA ALA A 61 0.86 8.05 -7.46
C ALA A 61 1.22 9.55 -7.49
N PRO A 62 2.52 9.91 -7.58
CA PRO A 62 2.94 11.32 -7.64
C PRO A 62 2.32 12.11 -8.79
N ALA A 63 2.04 11.47 -9.94
CA ALA A 63 1.44 12.10 -11.11
C ALA A 63 -0.07 12.37 -10.95
N GLU A 64 -0.75 11.74 -9.98
CA GLU A 64 -2.17 11.98 -9.75
C GLU A 64 -2.42 13.42 -9.22
N SER A 65 -3.52 14.03 -9.68
CA SER A 65 -3.89 15.41 -9.34
C SER A 65 -4.46 15.55 -7.92
N GLU A 66 -4.88 14.45 -7.31
CA GLU A 66 -5.43 14.38 -5.96
C GLU A 66 -4.56 13.51 -5.08
N LEU A 67 -4.47 13.86 -3.79
CA LEU A 67 -3.83 12.99 -2.80
C LEU A 67 -4.86 11.98 -2.30
N MET A 68 -4.50 10.70 -2.35
CA MET A 68 -5.32 9.64 -1.78
C MET A 68 -4.58 8.96 -0.64
N VAL A 69 -5.27 8.75 0.48
CA VAL A 69 -4.89 7.77 1.51
C VAL A 69 -6.02 6.76 1.64
N ALA A 70 -5.72 5.55 2.08
CA ALA A 70 -6.75 4.59 2.44
C ALA A 70 -6.44 3.92 3.77
N THR A 71 -7.49 3.55 4.50
CA THR A 71 -7.36 2.94 5.81
C THR A 71 -8.45 1.93 6.07
N ARG A 72 -8.11 0.88 6.82
CA ARG A 72 -9.12 0.06 7.52
C ARG A 72 -9.79 0.90 8.61
N LEU A 73 -11.11 0.79 8.71
CA LEU A 73 -11.91 1.39 9.77
C LEU A 73 -11.86 0.45 10.98
N ARG A 74 -10.97 0.77 11.92
CA ARG A 74 -10.92 0.14 13.25
C ARG A 74 -11.62 1.03 14.26
N ASP A 75 -12.02 0.45 15.38
CA ASP A 75 -12.69 1.19 16.46
C ASP A 75 -11.71 2.00 17.31
N THR A 76 -11.13 3.04 16.69
CA THR A 76 -10.27 4.04 17.33
C THR A 76 -10.89 5.41 17.17
N ALA A 77 -10.65 6.32 18.11
CA ALA A 77 -11.23 7.67 18.07
C ALA A 77 -10.86 8.38 16.76
N PHE A 78 -9.59 8.27 16.34
CA PHE A 78 -9.14 8.86 15.07
C PHE A 78 -9.93 8.33 13.86
N LYS A 79 -10.13 7.02 13.74
CA LYS A 79 -10.81 6.42 12.58
C LYS A 79 -12.32 6.67 12.60
N ARG A 80 -12.96 6.74 13.78
CA ARG A 80 -14.37 7.13 13.91
C ARG A 80 -14.59 8.56 13.42
N VAL A 81 -13.77 9.51 13.87
CA VAL A 81 -13.85 10.90 13.40
C VAL A 81 -13.54 10.97 11.91
N LEU A 82 -12.47 10.33 11.44
CA LEU A 82 -12.08 10.33 10.03
C LEU A 82 -13.18 9.76 9.12
N GLY A 83 -13.82 8.67 9.51
CA GLY A 83 -14.92 8.04 8.76
C GLY A 83 -16.22 8.84 8.76
N GLY A 84 -16.38 9.79 9.67
CA GLY A 84 -17.54 10.69 9.75
C GLY A 84 -17.34 12.05 9.08
N LEU A 85 -16.17 12.32 8.48
CA LEU A 85 -15.91 13.60 7.82
C LEU A 85 -16.75 13.76 6.55
N ALA A 86 -17.31 14.96 6.37
CA ALA A 86 -17.96 15.35 5.13
C ALA A 86 -16.96 16.01 4.16
N PRO A 87 -17.20 15.95 2.83
CA PRO A 87 -16.54 16.80 1.87
C PRO A 87 -16.50 18.27 2.33
N GLY A 88 -15.35 18.93 2.15
CA GLY A 88 -15.07 20.27 2.66
C GLY A 88 -14.37 20.31 4.02
N ALA A 89 -14.26 19.17 4.73
CA ALA A 89 -13.50 19.11 5.97
C ALA A 89 -12.01 19.40 5.73
N VAL A 90 -11.42 20.26 6.58
CA VAL A 90 -10.00 20.65 6.47
C VAL A 90 -9.17 19.88 7.50
N LEU A 91 -8.10 19.24 7.02
CA LEU A 91 -7.11 18.56 7.84
C LEU A 91 -5.75 19.20 7.64
N THR A 92 -4.83 18.93 8.57
CA THR A 92 -3.41 19.26 8.37
C THR A 92 -2.65 18.03 7.91
N LEU A 93 -1.95 18.16 6.78
CA LEU A 93 -1.01 17.19 6.25
C LEU A 93 0.42 17.61 6.58
N LYS A 94 1.20 16.70 7.15
CA LYS A 94 2.65 16.88 7.34
C LYS A 94 3.38 15.79 6.56
N GLY A 95 4.52 16.14 5.98
CA GLY A 95 5.34 15.20 5.19
C GLY A 95 5.87 15.83 3.89
N PRO A 96 6.25 15.00 2.91
CA PRO A 96 6.22 13.52 2.96
C PRO A 96 7.25 12.93 3.95
N TYR A 97 7.07 11.65 4.28
CA TYR A 97 8.00 10.84 5.10
C TYR A 97 8.23 9.47 4.45
N GLY A 98 9.24 8.75 4.93
CA GLY A 98 9.47 7.35 4.57
C GLY A 98 10.51 7.18 3.47
N ASN A 99 11.18 6.02 3.52
CA ASN A 99 12.20 5.57 2.56
C ASN A 99 11.76 4.28 1.83
N PHE A 100 10.49 3.91 1.96
CA PHE A 100 9.91 2.80 1.22
C PHE A 100 9.61 3.29 -0.20
N VAL A 101 10.66 3.41 -1.01
CA VAL A 101 10.60 3.98 -2.36
C VAL A 101 11.33 3.08 -3.36
N LEU A 102 10.97 3.20 -4.63
CA LEU A 102 11.66 2.52 -5.72
C LEU A 102 13.07 3.09 -5.93
N PRO A 103 14.06 2.27 -6.35
CA PRO A 103 15.33 2.83 -6.79
C PRO A 103 15.13 3.65 -8.06
N VAL A 104 15.87 4.75 -8.17
CA VAL A 104 15.86 5.65 -9.33
C VAL A 104 16.44 4.96 -10.58
N GLU A 105 17.38 4.04 -10.38
CA GLU A 105 18.09 3.34 -11.45
C GLU A 105 18.11 1.82 -11.21
N GLY A 106 18.39 1.08 -12.28
CA GLY A 106 18.50 -0.38 -12.28
C GLY A 106 17.33 -1.08 -12.96
N ASP A 107 17.58 -2.32 -13.37
CA ASP A 107 16.67 -3.17 -14.13
C ASP A 107 16.25 -4.43 -13.35
N ALA A 108 16.62 -4.52 -12.08
CA ALA A 108 16.26 -5.63 -11.21
C ALA A 108 14.72 -5.81 -11.18
N PRO A 109 14.22 -7.05 -11.30
CA PRO A 109 12.80 -7.34 -11.14
C PRO A 109 12.26 -6.84 -9.79
N LEU A 110 10.98 -6.49 -9.74
CA LEU A 110 10.32 -6.02 -8.53
C LEU A 110 9.32 -7.05 -8.05
N VAL A 111 9.41 -7.44 -6.78
CA VAL A 111 8.43 -8.31 -6.13
C VAL A 111 7.80 -7.57 -4.97
N PHE A 112 6.52 -7.25 -5.12
CA PHE A 112 5.71 -6.67 -4.06
C PHE A 112 4.99 -7.80 -3.33
N ILE A 113 5.11 -7.85 -2.00
CA ILE A 113 4.37 -8.80 -1.17
C ILE A 113 3.59 -8.01 -0.14
N THR A 114 2.27 -7.99 -0.30
CA THR A 114 1.42 -7.16 0.54
C THR A 114 0.19 -7.86 1.07
N GLY A 115 -0.26 -7.41 2.25
CA GLY A 115 -1.47 -7.89 2.88
C GLY A 115 -2.42 -6.77 3.29
N GLY A 116 -3.70 -6.93 2.99
CA GLY A 116 -4.73 -5.98 3.42
C GLY A 116 -4.48 -4.56 2.94
N ILE A 117 -4.32 -3.61 3.87
CA ILE A 117 -4.16 -2.18 3.56
C ILE A 117 -2.72 -1.77 3.24
N GLY A 118 -1.75 -2.66 3.44
CA GLY A 118 -0.37 -2.44 2.96
C GLY A 118 -0.27 -2.34 1.44
N ILE A 119 -1.37 -2.56 0.72
CA ILE A 119 -1.46 -2.31 -0.72
C ILE A 119 -1.31 -0.82 -1.05
N THR A 120 -1.50 0.09 -0.10
CA THR A 120 -1.53 1.53 -0.35
C THR A 120 -0.21 2.09 -0.94
N PRO A 121 0.97 1.94 -0.32
CA PRO A 121 2.22 2.38 -0.95
C PRO A 121 2.51 1.61 -2.25
N VAL A 122 2.15 0.33 -2.30
CA VAL A 122 2.35 -0.51 -3.49
C VAL A 122 1.51 -0.05 -4.69
N ARG A 123 0.25 0.36 -4.48
CA ARG A 123 -0.60 0.97 -5.52
C ARG A 123 0.08 2.22 -6.07
N SER A 124 0.55 3.10 -5.19
CA SER A 124 1.28 4.32 -5.58
C SER A 124 2.49 3.99 -6.45
N MET A 125 3.31 3.00 -6.06
CA MET A 125 4.47 2.56 -6.82
C MET A 125 4.10 1.94 -8.18
N LEU A 126 3.10 1.05 -8.20
CA LEU A 126 2.68 0.38 -9.44
C LEU A 126 2.14 1.38 -10.46
N LEU A 127 1.33 2.33 -10.04
CA LEU A 127 0.82 3.36 -10.92
C LEU A 127 1.93 4.32 -11.40
N GLN A 128 2.92 4.62 -10.56
CA GLN A 128 4.10 5.39 -11.01
C GLN A 128 4.88 4.62 -12.10
N LEU A 129 5.17 3.33 -11.88
CA LEU A 129 5.87 2.49 -12.86
C LEU A 129 5.13 2.43 -14.20
N LEU A 130 3.80 2.31 -14.15
CA LEU A 130 2.95 2.25 -15.34
C LEU A 130 2.94 3.58 -16.10
N GLU A 131 2.88 4.72 -15.40
CA GLU A 131 2.92 6.05 -16.00
C GLU A 131 4.30 6.33 -16.64
N GLU A 132 5.38 5.89 -16.00
CA GLU A 132 6.76 6.05 -16.48
C GLU A 132 7.11 5.08 -17.64
N GLY A 133 6.25 4.11 -17.92
CA GLY A 133 6.51 3.08 -18.95
C GLY A 133 7.66 2.15 -18.57
N ASP A 134 7.82 1.87 -17.27
CA ASP A 134 8.87 1.00 -16.76
C ASP A 134 8.72 -0.44 -17.30
N ASN A 135 9.83 -1.00 -17.77
CA ASN A 135 9.86 -2.32 -18.43
C ASN A 135 10.42 -3.44 -17.54
N ARG A 136 10.71 -3.17 -16.26
CA ARG A 136 11.10 -4.21 -15.30
C ARG A 136 9.98 -5.25 -15.18
N ALA A 137 10.37 -6.48 -14.89
CA ALA A 137 9.42 -7.50 -14.48
C ALA A 137 8.88 -7.18 -13.09
N VAL A 138 7.57 -7.22 -12.91
CA VAL A 138 6.87 -6.87 -11.68
C VAL A 138 5.93 -8.00 -11.29
N THR A 139 6.10 -8.56 -10.10
CA THR A 139 5.18 -9.53 -9.51
C THR A 139 4.59 -8.97 -8.22
N LEU A 140 3.26 -8.88 -8.15
CA LEU A 140 2.52 -8.51 -6.94
C LEU A 140 1.86 -9.73 -6.32
N PHE A 141 2.33 -10.15 -5.14
CA PHE A 141 1.60 -11.07 -4.28
C PHE A 141 0.71 -10.27 -3.33
N TYR A 142 -0.61 -10.37 -3.53
CA TYR A 142 -1.59 -9.65 -2.73
C TYR A 142 -2.45 -10.60 -1.90
N ALA A 143 -2.14 -10.69 -0.60
CA ALA A 143 -2.78 -11.59 0.34
C ALA A 143 -3.94 -10.95 1.11
N ASN A 144 -5.10 -11.59 1.10
CA ASN A 144 -6.29 -11.18 1.85
C ASN A 144 -7.00 -12.41 2.43
N ARG A 145 -7.94 -12.21 3.36
CA ARG A 145 -8.75 -13.34 3.86
C ARG A 145 -9.79 -13.74 2.82
N ARG A 146 -10.52 -12.75 2.32
CA ARG A 146 -11.61 -12.89 1.35
C ARG A 146 -11.45 -11.86 0.25
N LEU A 147 -12.09 -12.09 -0.89
CA LEU A 147 -12.03 -11.15 -2.02
C LEU A 147 -12.55 -9.75 -1.65
N GLY A 148 -13.62 -9.67 -0.84
CA GLY A 148 -14.17 -8.41 -0.35
C GLY A 148 -13.22 -7.60 0.54
N ASP A 149 -12.18 -8.23 1.11
CA ASP A 149 -11.15 -7.52 1.87
C ASP A 149 -10.12 -6.83 0.94
N ALA A 150 -10.03 -7.16 -0.34
CA ALA A 150 -8.91 -6.75 -1.20
C ALA A 150 -9.12 -5.35 -1.81
N ALA A 151 -8.60 -4.32 -1.13
CA ALA A 151 -8.67 -2.94 -1.60
C ALA A 151 -7.95 -2.75 -2.94
N PHE A 152 -8.57 -2.01 -3.86
CA PHE A 152 -8.05 -1.69 -5.19
C PHE A 152 -7.78 -2.90 -6.11
N LEU A 153 -8.22 -4.11 -5.74
CA LEU A 153 -7.88 -5.31 -6.49
C LEU A 153 -8.30 -5.23 -7.97
N HIS A 154 -9.55 -4.84 -8.23
CA HIS A 154 -10.07 -4.74 -9.59
C HIS A 154 -9.33 -3.68 -10.42
N GLU A 155 -9.01 -2.53 -9.83
CA GLU A 155 -8.21 -1.49 -10.47
C GLU A 155 -6.83 -2.01 -10.88
N LEU A 156 -6.12 -2.68 -9.95
CA LEU A 156 -4.79 -3.22 -10.20
C LEU A 156 -4.82 -4.36 -11.22
N GLN A 157 -5.85 -5.21 -11.20
CA GLN A 157 -6.05 -6.24 -12.22
C GLN A 157 -6.21 -5.63 -13.61
N GLN A 158 -7.01 -4.56 -13.74
CA GLN A 158 -7.17 -3.85 -15.01
C GLN A 158 -5.88 -3.15 -15.46
N ALA A 159 -5.18 -2.52 -14.53
CA ALA A 159 -3.92 -1.83 -14.81
C ALA A 159 -2.82 -2.79 -15.29
N CYS A 160 -2.76 -4.00 -14.74
CA CYS A 160 -1.80 -5.02 -15.15
C CYS A 160 -2.25 -5.86 -16.35
N ALA A 161 -3.56 -5.88 -16.68
CA ALA A 161 -4.09 -6.73 -17.74
C ALA A 161 -3.39 -6.49 -19.10
N GLY A 162 -3.03 -7.59 -19.76
CA GLY A 162 -2.40 -7.58 -21.09
C GLY A 162 -0.92 -7.21 -21.13
N ARG A 163 -0.29 -6.94 -19.98
CA ARG A 163 1.15 -6.62 -19.88
C ARG A 163 1.94 -7.87 -19.54
N SER A 164 2.90 -8.23 -20.39
CA SER A 164 3.70 -9.45 -20.19
C SER A 164 4.73 -9.32 -19.06
N ASN A 165 5.08 -8.10 -18.64
CA ASN A 165 6.02 -7.85 -17.57
C ASN A 165 5.35 -7.61 -16.21
N TYR A 166 4.02 -7.72 -16.10
CA TYR A 166 3.29 -7.60 -14.84
C TYR A 166 2.53 -8.88 -14.53
N GLU A 167 2.69 -9.37 -13.31
CA GLU A 167 1.94 -10.49 -12.77
C GLU A 167 1.30 -10.09 -11.43
N LEU A 168 -0.02 -10.30 -11.30
CA LEU A 168 -0.74 -10.09 -10.05
C LEU A 168 -1.25 -11.43 -9.53
N VAL A 169 -0.68 -11.88 -8.42
CA VAL A 169 -1.01 -13.10 -7.71
C VAL A 169 -1.91 -12.77 -6.52
N THR A 170 -3.22 -13.02 -6.67
CA THR A 170 -4.18 -12.83 -5.57
C THR A 170 -4.21 -14.08 -4.70
N ILE A 171 -3.95 -13.92 -3.40
CA ILE A 171 -3.89 -15.01 -2.42
C ILE A 171 -5.02 -14.87 -1.41
N LEU A 172 -5.87 -15.89 -1.27
CA LEU A 172 -6.98 -15.88 -0.30
C LEU A 172 -6.82 -16.96 0.78
N THR A 173 -6.94 -16.59 2.06
CA THR A 173 -6.82 -17.55 3.19
C THR A 173 -8.16 -18.12 3.67
N GLN A 174 -9.30 -17.53 3.29
CA GLN A 174 -10.64 -17.91 3.74
C GLN A 174 -11.65 -17.96 2.58
N ASP A 175 -11.21 -18.43 1.41
CA ASP A 175 -12.09 -18.69 0.26
C ASP A 175 -11.69 -20.00 -0.44
N PRO A 176 -12.26 -21.15 -0.04
CA PRO A 176 -11.88 -22.46 -0.56
C PRO A 176 -12.22 -22.64 -2.04
N ASN A 177 -13.11 -21.81 -2.59
CA ASN A 177 -13.53 -21.88 -3.99
C ASN A 177 -12.70 -20.94 -4.89
N TRP A 178 -11.74 -20.22 -4.33
CA TRP A 178 -10.85 -19.34 -5.09
C TRP A 178 -9.98 -20.17 -6.05
N PRO A 179 -10.03 -19.92 -7.37
CA PRO A 179 -9.27 -20.70 -8.34
C PRO A 179 -7.77 -20.37 -8.36
N GLY A 180 -7.36 -19.27 -7.74
CA GLY A 180 -5.95 -18.87 -7.64
C GLY A 180 -5.27 -19.39 -6.38
N GLU A 181 -4.20 -18.71 -5.97
CA GLU A 181 -3.41 -19.11 -4.81
C GLU A 181 -4.21 -19.04 -3.51
N GLN A 182 -4.08 -20.06 -2.66
CA GLN A 182 -4.80 -20.18 -1.40
C GLN A 182 -3.84 -20.41 -0.23
N GLY A 183 -4.26 -19.99 0.96
CA GLY A 183 -3.50 -20.17 2.20
C GLY A 183 -2.44 -19.09 2.42
N HIS A 184 -1.43 -19.41 3.22
CA HIS A 184 -0.36 -18.48 3.53
C HIS A 184 0.75 -18.59 2.48
N LEU A 185 1.26 -17.44 2.03
CA LEU A 185 2.42 -17.38 1.14
C LEU A 185 3.61 -18.09 1.79
N ASP A 186 4.28 -18.94 1.03
CA ASP A 186 5.48 -19.68 1.42
C ASP A 186 6.50 -19.70 0.28
N GLU A 187 7.67 -20.31 0.50
CA GLU A 187 8.71 -20.38 -0.52
C GLU A 187 8.24 -21.13 -1.78
N ALA A 188 7.46 -22.21 -1.61
CA ALA A 188 6.97 -23.00 -2.73
C ALA A 188 6.04 -22.19 -3.63
N MET A 189 5.21 -21.34 -3.05
CA MET A 189 4.35 -20.40 -3.78
C MET A 189 5.16 -19.29 -4.44
N LEU A 190 6.15 -18.70 -3.76
CA LEU A 190 7.05 -17.71 -4.40
C LEU A 190 7.72 -18.30 -5.65
N ARG A 191 8.25 -19.52 -5.56
CA ARG A 191 8.94 -20.19 -6.67
C ARG A 191 8.04 -20.57 -7.85
N ARG A 192 6.71 -20.59 -7.69
CA ARG A 192 5.79 -20.79 -8.81
C ARG A 192 5.72 -19.57 -9.73
N HIS A 193 6.01 -18.38 -9.21
CA HIS A 193 5.86 -17.11 -9.93
C HIS A 193 7.19 -16.36 -10.11
N VAL A 194 8.18 -16.64 -9.25
CA VAL A 194 9.51 -16.00 -9.28
C VAL A 194 10.57 -17.09 -9.46
N VAL A 195 11.20 -17.10 -10.64
CA VAL A 195 12.15 -18.15 -11.05
C VAL A 195 13.42 -18.11 -10.20
N GLU A 196 14.08 -16.95 -10.16
CA GLU A 196 15.28 -16.73 -9.37
C GLU A 196 14.95 -15.78 -8.21
N LEU A 197 14.99 -16.28 -6.98
CA LEU A 197 14.60 -15.49 -5.80
C LEU A 197 15.68 -14.46 -5.40
N SER A 198 16.93 -14.64 -5.82
CA SER A 198 18.01 -13.71 -5.45
C SER A 198 18.10 -12.46 -6.33
N GLU A 199 17.43 -12.46 -7.49
CA GLU A 199 17.45 -11.36 -8.47
C GLU A 199 16.50 -10.20 -8.21
N PRO A 200 15.30 -10.35 -7.61
CA PRO A 200 14.37 -9.24 -7.43
C PRO A 200 14.69 -8.34 -6.25
N LEU A 201 14.17 -7.11 -6.29
CA LEU A 201 13.98 -6.28 -5.10
C LEU A 201 12.61 -6.57 -4.50
N TYR A 202 12.59 -6.88 -3.21
CA TYR A 202 11.39 -7.25 -2.47
C TYR A 202 10.86 -6.07 -1.66
N TYR A 203 9.58 -5.79 -1.80
CA TYR A 203 8.87 -4.74 -1.08
C TYR A 203 7.76 -5.38 -0.25
N LEU A 204 7.92 -5.43 1.07
CA LEU A 204 6.95 -6.06 1.98
C LEU A 204 6.20 -4.98 2.79
N ASP A 205 4.87 -5.01 2.72
CA ASP A 205 4.03 -4.15 3.55
C ASP A 205 2.70 -4.84 3.87
N GLY A 206 2.31 -4.88 5.14
CA GLY A 206 1.08 -5.49 5.59
C GLY A 206 1.13 -5.92 7.06
N PRO A 207 0.25 -6.85 7.47
CA PRO A 207 0.23 -7.32 8.85
C PRO A 207 1.62 -7.83 9.31
N PRO A 208 2.03 -7.55 10.57
CA PRO A 208 3.36 -7.94 11.06
C PRO A 208 3.70 -9.42 10.87
N GLY A 209 2.71 -10.31 10.98
CA GLY A 209 2.90 -11.74 10.74
C GLY A 209 3.28 -12.08 9.31
N LEU A 210 2.72 -11.38 8.31
CA LEU A 210 3.09 -11.56 6.90
C LEU A 210 4.50 -11.05 6.65
N VAL A 211 4.83 -9.84 7.11
CA VAL A 211 6.16 -9.24 6.91
C VAL A 211 7.25 -10.10 7.56
N SER A 212 7.04 -10.53 8.81
CA SER A 212 8.01 -11.38 9.53
C SER A 212 8.17 -12.76 8.90
N ALA A 213 7.08 -13.40 8.48
CA ALA A 213 7.13 -14.69 7.79
C ALA A 213 7.90 -14.58 6.46
N MET A 214 7.63 -13.55 5.67
CA MET A 214 8.27 -13.37 4.36
C MET A 214 9.74 -12.97 4.46
N ARG A 215 10.12 -12.15 5.45
CA ARG A 215 11.53 -11.93 5.76
C ARG A 215 12.26 -13.25 6.06
N SER A 216 11.63 -14.13 6.84
CA SER A 216 12.20 -15.43 7.20
C SER A 216 12.32 -16.37 5.99
N VAL A 217 11.30 -16.42 5.13
CA VAL A 217 11.30 -17.21 3.90
C VAL A 217 12.38 -16.73 2.93
N LEU A 218 12.47 -15.42 2.69
CA LEU A 218 13.47 -14.85 1.78
C LEU A 218 14.90 -15.09 2.30
N ALA A 219 15.14 -14.88 3.59
CA ALA A 219 16.44 -15.17 4.20
C ALA A 219 16.80 -16.66 4.12
N GLY A 220 15.84 -17.56 4.38
CA GLY A 220 16.03 -19.01 4.24
C GLY A 220 16.33 -19.46 2.80
N ALA A 221 15.80 -18.74 1.82
CA ALA A 221 16.08 -18.94 0.40
C ALA A 221 17.38 -18.28 -0.09
N GLY A 222 18.14 -17.62 0.80
CA GLY A 222 19.43 -16.99 0.47
C GLY A 222 19.31 -15.58 -0.14
N VAL A 223 18.14 -14.95 -0.08
CA VAL A 223 17.98 -13.55 -0.53
C VAL A 223 18.67 -12.63 0.46
N SER A 224 19.54 -11.75 -0.06
CA SER A 224 20.26 -10.78 0.75
C SER A 224 19.32 -9.69 1.30
N ASP A 225 19.53 -9.28 2.55
CA ASP A 225 18.67 -8.30 3.23
C ASP A 225 18.71 -6.91 2.56
N ASP A 226 19.80 -6.58 1.86
CA ASP A 226 19.91 -5.37 1.04
C ASP A 226 18.95 -5.34 -0.16
N ARG A 227 18.33 -6.48 -0.50
CA ARG A 227 17.28 -6.60 -1.51
C ARG A 227 15.87 -6.54 -0.94
N VAL A 228 15.72 -6.49 0.39
CA VAL A 228 14.42 -6.45 1.06
C VAL A 228 14.17 -5.04 1.60
N ARG A 229 13.01 -4.48 1.28
CA ARG A 229 12.49 -3.22 1.81
C ARG A 229 11.21 -3.53 2.54
N THR A 230 11.04 -2.93 3.71
CA THR A 230 9.80 -3.04 4.47
C THR A 230 9.36 -1.69 4.97
N GLU A 231 8.05 -1.51 4.99
CA GLU A 231 7.39 -0.45 5.73
C GLU A 231 6.61 -1.10 6.86
N GLU A 232 6.84 -0.66 8.10
CA GLU A 232 6.13 -1.16 9.28
C GLU A 232 5.41 -0.01 9.96
N PHE A 233 4.09 0.09 9.80
CA PHE A 233 3.27 1.00 10.59
C PHE A 233 2.64 0.30 11.77
N ALA A 234 2.81 0.85 12.96
CA ALA A 234 1.94 0.55 14.09
C ALA A 234 0.58 1.24 13.82
N GLY A 235 -0.30 0.59 13.07
CA GLY A 235 -1.61 1.16 12.72
C GLY A 235 -2.49 0.31 11.80
N TYR A 236 -2.00 -0.84 11.32
CA TYR A 236 -2.81 -1.84 10.61
C TYR A 236 -4.05 -2.19 11.38
#